data_AF-A0A2C4HG12-F1
#
_entry.id   AF-A0A2C4HG12-F1
#
_cell.length_a   1.000
_cell.length_b   1.000
_cell.length_c   1.000
_cell.angle_alpha   90.00
_cell.angle_beta   90.00
_cell.angle_gamma   90.00
#
_symmetry.space_group_name_H-M   'P 1'
#
loop_
_entity.id
_entity.type
_entity.pdbx_description
1 polymer ?
#
loop_
_entity_poly.entity_id
_entity_poly.type
_entity_poly.pdbx_seq_one_letter_code
_entity_poly.pdbx_strand_id
1 'polypeptide(L)' 'MIEEIKKSFLCYHPVGVNLMRLMATKNIYFVPFGQDAPEKKPNSMVARMELLEDTVLEALQGKQLQPVVVEKFRYMN' A
#
# COMPACT_ATOMS: atom_id res chain seq x y z
N MET A 1 -30.15 -10.26 -14.58
CA MET A 1 -29.28 -10.82 -15.64
C MET A 1 -28.30 -9.78 -16.21
N ILE A 2 -28.75 -8.59 -16.64
CA ILE A 2 -27.82 -7.52 -17.13
C ILE A 2 -26.89 -6.98 -16.01
N GLU A 3 -27.38 -6.87 -14.76
CA GLU A 3 -26.58 -6.36 -13.62
C GLU A 3 -25.50 -7.35 -13.11
N GLU A 4 -25.67 -8.67 -13.31
CA GLU A 4 -24.64 -9.66 -12.99
C GLU A 4 -23.51 -9.67 -14.02
N ILE A 5 -23.83 -9.42 -15.31
CA ILE A 5 -22.85 -9.37 -16.39
C ILE A 5 -21.91 -8.17 -16.22
N LYS A 6 -22.39 -7.03 -15.70
CA LYS A 6 -21.55 -5.87 -15.37
C LYS A 6 -20.50 -6.16 -14.28
N LYS A 7 -20.79 -7.03 -13.31
CA LYS A 7 -19.81 -7.42 -12.27
C LYS A 7 -18.63 -8.22 -12.82
N SER A 8 -18.82 -8.93 -13.93
CA SER A 8 -17.77 -9.73 -14.57
C SER A 8 -16.87 -8.91 -15.50
N PHE A 9 -17.40 -7.83 -16.11
CA PHE A 9 -16.66 -6.99 -17.06
C PHE A 9 -16.14 -5.67 -16.49
N LEU A 10 -16.70 -5.17 -15.39
CA LEU A 10 -16.14 -4.07 -14.63
C LEU A 10 -15.37 -4.67 -13.45
N CYS A 11 -14.18 -5.19 -13.71
CA CYS A 11 -13.25 -5.58 -12.66
C CYS A 11 -12.70 -4.32 -11.96
N TYR A 12 -13.57 -3.67 -11.19
CA TYR A 12 -13.24 -2.77 -10.08
C TYR A 12 -12.43 -3.60 -9.10
N HIS A 13 -11.13 -3.76 -9.35
CA HIS A 13 -10.22 -4.19 -8.29
C HIS A 13 -10.06 -2.96 -7.40
N PRO A 14 -10.68 -2.91 -6.21
CA PRO A 14 -10.47 -1.79 -5.30
C PRO A 14 -8.97 -1.71 -5.02
N VAL A 15 -8.44 -0.49 -4.88
CA VAL A 15 -7.00 -0.22 -4.69
C VAL A 15 -6.37 -1.14 -3.63
N GLY A 16 -7.13 -1.47 -2.58
CA GLY A 16 -6.72 -2.44 -1.55
C GLY A 16 -6.39 -3.84 -2.08
N VAL A 17 -7.15 -4.39 -3.03
CA VAL A 17 -6.89 -5.76 -3.55
C VAL A 17 -5.57 -5.81 -4.31
N ASN A 18 -5.27 -4.79 -5.14
CA ASN A 18 -3.99 -4.74 -5.85
C ASN A 18 -2.81 -4.55 -4.90
N LEU A 19 -2.94 -3.67 -3.92
CA LEU A 19 -1.90 -3.42 -2.92
C LEU A 19 -1.61 -4.67 -2.09
N MET A 20 -2.64 -5.33 -1.57
CA MET A 20 -2.48 -6.53 -0.74
C MET A 20 -1.99 -7.74 -1.55
N ARG A 21 -2.36 -7.85 -2.83
CA ARG A 21 -1.80 -8.87 -3.73
C ARG A 21 -0.29 -8.71 -3.89
N LEU A 22 0.19 -7.48 -4.07
CA LEU A 22 1.62 -7.19 -4.14
C LEU A 22 2.31 -7.44 -2.79
N MET A 23 1.70 -7.07 -1.66
CA MET A 23 2.24 -7.35 -0.32
C MET A 23 2.44 -8.84 -0.02
N ALA A 24 1.60 -9.71 -0.59
CA ALA A 24 1.73 -11.17 -0.43
C ALA A 24 2.66 -11.82 -1.47
N THR A 25 3.16 -11.07 -2.45
CA THR A 25 4.00 -11.60 -3.53
C THR A 25 5.45 -11.71 -3.07
N LYS A 26 6.11 -12.82 -3.41
CA LYS A 26 7.53 -13.05 -3.07
C LYS A 26 8.42 -11.96 -3.69
N ASN A 27 9.42 -11.51 -2.92
CA ASN A 27 10.42 -10.54 -3.33
C ASN A 27 9.86 -9.13 -3.67
N ILE A 28 8.64 -8.82 -3.24
CA ILE A 28 8.10 -7.46 -3.28
C ILE A 28 8.12 -6.93 -1.85
N TYR A 29 8.71 -5.74 -1.68
CA TYR A 29 8.84 -5.06 -0.40
C TYR A 29 8.26 -3.66 -0.50
N PHE A 30 7.70 -3.19 0.60
CA PHE A 30 7.04 -1.90 0.68
C PHE A 30 7.81 -0.98 1.62
N VAL A 31 8.03 0.26 1.17
CA VAL A 31 8.40 1.33 2.09
C VAL A 31 7.22 1.56 3.03
N PRO A 32 7.43 1.67 4.36
CA PRO A 32 6.34 1.90 5.30
C PRO A 32 5.41 3.02 4.86
N PHE A 33 4.11 2.76 4.88
CA PHE A 33 3.11 3.65 4.28
C PHE A 33 1.86 3.76 5.16
N GLY A 34 1.07 4.79 4.89
CA GLY A 34 -0.26 4.95 5.47
C GLY A 34 -0.98 6.18 4.98
N GLN A 35 -2.10 6.51 5.63
CA GLN A 35 -2.91 7.65 5.22
C GLN A 35 -2.18 8.97 5.49
N ASP A 36 -2.14 9.83 4.48
CA ASP A 36 -1.51 11.14 4.55
C ASP A 36 -2.51 12.21 5.00
N ALA A 37 -3.73 12.22 4.46
CA ALA A 37 -4.79 13.11 4.89
C ALA A 37 -6.10 12.31 5.11
N PRO A 38 -6.30 11.70 6.29
CA PRO A 38 -7.45 10.82 6.56
C PRO A 38 -8.80 11.48 6.25
N GLU A 39 -8.98 12.74 6.66
CA GLU A 39 -10.24 13.49 6.48
C GLU A 39 -10.45 13.96 5.03
N LYS A 40 -9.40 14.44 4.36
CA LYS A 40 -9.51 15.02 3.01
C LYS A 40 -9.43 13.97 1.91
N LYS A 41 -8.73 12.87 2.16
CA LYS A 41 -8.38 11.83 1.17
C LYS A 41 -8.46 10.43 1.81
N PRO A 42 -9.66 9.93 2.12
CA PRO A 42 -9.82 8.69 2.91
C PRO A 42 -9.21 7.44 2.25
N ASN A 43 -9.12 7.39 0.93
CA ASN A 43 -8.52 6.27 0.19
C ASN A 43 -7.03 6.46 -0.15
N SER A 44 -6.45 7.62 0.19
CA SER A 44 -5.05 7.92 -0.11
C SER A 44 -4.14 7.25 0.91
N MET A 45 -3.15 6.50 0.40
CA MET A 45 -2.04 5.98 1.19
C MET A 45 -0.74 6.39 0.50
N VAL A 46 0.20 6.91 1.28
CA VAL A 46 1.47 7.43 0.79
C VAL A 46 2.59 6.82 1.62
N ALA A 47 3.68 6.45 0.95
CA ALA A 47 4.87 5.94 1.60
C ALA A 47 5.64 7.05 2.34
N ARG A 48 6.30 6.65 3.42
CA ARG A 48 7.31 7.44 4.12
C ARG A 48 8.63 7.35 3.37
N MET A 49 8.81 8.20 2.37
CA MET A 49 10.00 8.20 1.50
C MET A 49 11.31 8.37 2.29
N GLU A 50 11.24 8.95 3.48
CA GLU A 50 12.36 9.02 4.43
C GLU A 50 12.90 7.64 4.88
N LEU A 51 12.11 6.57 4.77
CA LEU A 51 12.49 5.20 5.13
C LEU A 51 12.87 4.34 3.91
N LEU A 52 13.08 4.96 2.74
CA LEU A 52 13.37 4.22 1.51
C LEU A 52 14.68 3.45 1.63
N GLU A 53 15.76 4.08 2.12
CA GLU A 53 17.07 3.45 2.26
C GLU A 53 17.02 2.26 3.22
N ASP A 54 16.41 2.44 4.39
CA ASP A 54 16.22 1.37 5.38
C ASP A 54 15.40 0.20 4.81
N THR A 55 14.37 0.50 4.01
CA THR A 55 13.56 -0.53 3.36
C THR A 55 14.38 -1.34 2.38
N VAL A 56 15.25 -0.69 1.60
CA VAL A 56 16.14 -1.37 0.65
C VAL A 56 17.14 -2.26 1.39
N LEU A 57 17.72 -1.79 2.50
CA LEU A 57 18.65 -2.58 3.31
C LEU A 57 18.02 -3.88 3.86
N GLU A 58 16.78 -3.82 4.34
CA GLU A 58 16.05 -5.02 4.78
C GLU A 58 15.63 -5.91 3.61
N ALA A 59 15.22 -5.31 2.49
CA ALA A 59 14.85 -6.04 1.28
C ALA A 59 16.03 -6.86 0.73
N LEU A 60 17.26 -6.34 0.81
CA LEU A 60 18.48 -7.08 0.45
C LEU A 60 18.72 -8.32 1.34
N GLN A 61 18.24 -8.30 2.58
CA GLN A 61 18.24 -9.46 3.48
C GLN A 61 17.03 -10.38 3.28
N GLY A 62 16.16 -10.08 2.31
CA GLY A 62 14.92 -10.80 2.08
C GLY A 62 13.79 -10.47 3.06
N LYS A 63 13.91 -9.39 3.84
CA LYS A 63 12.99 -9.02 4.92
C LYS A 63 12.19 -7.77 4.58
N GLN A 64 10.95 -7.72 5.06
CA GLN A 64 10.11 -6.52 5.02
C GLN A 64 10.38 -5.65 6.24
N LEU A 65 10.75 -4.38 6.04
CA LEU A 65 10.90 -3.41 7.11
C LEU A 65 9.58 -3.26 7.89
N GLN A 66 9.68 -3.29 9.23
CA GLN A 66 8.56 -3.15 10.15
C GLN A 66 8.75 -1.94 11.08
N PRO A 67 7.69 -1.21 11.45
CA PRO A 67 6.30 -1.42 11.05
C PRO A 67 6.04 -0.98 9.59
N VAL A 68 5.31 -1.79 8.81
CA VAL A 68 4.98 -1.47 7.40
C VAL A 68 3.77 -0.55 7.27
N VAL A 69 2.77 -0.67 8.15
CA VAL A 69 1.61 0.24 8.20
C VAL A 69 1.83 1.25 9.32
N VAL A 70 1.79 2.53 8.98
CA VAL A 70 2.12 3.64 9.87
C VAL A 70 1.14 4.80 9.71
N GLU A 71 1.07 5.68 10.69
CA GLU A 71 0.25 6.90 10.60
C GLU A 71 1.01 8.00 9.83
N LYS A 72 1.05 7.93 8.49
CA LYS A 72 1.84 8.87 7.65
C LYS A 72 1.51 10.34 7.93
N PHE A 73 0.25 10.66 8.21
CA PHE A 73 -0.18 12.03 8.54
C PHE A 73 0.56 12.66 9.73
N ARG A 74 1.19 11.87 10.62
CA ARG A 74 2.04 12.38 11.72
C ARG A 74 3.44 12.82 11.28
N TYR A 75 3.83 12.49 10.05
CA TYR A 75 5.15 12.74 9.47
C TYR A 75 5.03 13.68 8.26
N MET A 76 4.02 14.55 8.27
CA MET A 76 3.85 15.63 7.32
C MET A 76 4.04 16.94 8.07
N ASN A 77 5.26 17.47 8.01
CA ASN A 77 5.61 18.82 8.49
C ASN A 77 5.73 19.75 7.28
#